data_AF-A0A844XQS9-F1
#
_entry.id   AF-A0A844XQS9-F1
#
_cell.length_a   1.000
_cell.length_b   1.000
_cell.length_c   1.000
_cell.angle_alpha   90.00
_cell.angle_beta   90.00
_cell.angle_gamma   90.00
#
_symmetry.space_group_name_H-M   'P 1'
#
loop_
_entity.id
_entity.type
_entity.pdbx_description
1 polymer ?
#
loop_
_entity_poly.entity_id
_entity_poly.type
_entity_poly.pdbx_seq_one_letter_code
_entity_poly.pdbx_strand_id
1 'polypeptide(L)' 'MNEQELRKRLELLKSEHRDLDAAIAALSEAGDGGFVDQLQIARLKKRKLQLKDRISVIEDNLIPDIIA' A
#
# COMPACT_ATOMS: atom_id res chain seq x y z
N MET A 1 -14.96 -7.19 -14.30
CA MET A 1 -14.15 -7.86 -13.28
C MET A 1 -15.09 -8.70 -12.44
N ASN A 2 -14.79 -9.96 -12.22
CA ASN A 2 -15.54 -10.79 -11.27
C ASN A 2 -14.97 -10.63 -9.85
N GLU A 3 -15.71 -11.10 -8.84
CA GLU A 3 -15.32 -11.00 -7.43
C GLU A 3 -13.94 -11.63 -7.15
N GLN A 4 -13.64 -12.76 -7.81
CA GLN A 4 -12.35 -13.43 -7.67
C GLN A 4 -11.17 -12.59 -8.19
N GLU A 5 -11.35 -11.87 -9.30
CA GLU A 5 -10.36 -10.93 -9.83
C GLU A 5 -10.15 -9.74 -8.88
N LEU A 6 -11.22 -9.22 -8.27
CA LEU A 6 -11.13 -8.15 -7.27
C LEU A 6 -10.38 -8.61 -6.02
N ARG A 7 -10.66 -9.82 -5.52
CA ARG A 7 -9.94 -10.41 -4.37
C ARG A 7 -8.46 -10.63 -4.68
N LYS A 8 -8.12 -11.16 -5.86
CA LYS A 8 -6.71 -11.30 -6.29
C LYS A 8 -6.01 -9.94 -6.38
N ARG A 9 -6.67 -8.94 -6.95
CA ARG A 9 -6.13 -7.59 -7.07
C ARG A 9 -5.95 -6.93 -5.70
N LEU A 10 -6.89 -7.13 -4.79
CA LEU A 10 -6.81 -6.67 -3.41
C LEU A 10 -5.58 -7.25 -2.71
N GLU A 11 -5.35 -8.56 -2.83
CA GLU A 11 -4.21 -9.23 -2.23
C GLU A 11 -2.87 -8.71 -2.77
N LEU A 12 -2.78 -8.51 -4.10
CA LEU A 12 -1.61 -7.91 -4.74
C LEU A 12 -1.34 -6.49 -4.21
N LEU A 13 -2.37 -5.64 -4.14
CA LEU A 13 -2.23 -4.27 -3.63
C LEU A 13 -1.85 -4.26 -2.14
N LYS A 14 -2.40 -5.18 -1.33
CA LYS A 14 -2.02 -5.36 0.08
C LYS A 14 -0.58 -5.85 0.24
N SER A 15 -0.07 -6.66 -0.68
CA SER A 15 1.34 -7.06 -0.71
C SER A 15 2.22 -5.86 -1.03
N GLU A 16 1.94 -5.16 -2.14
CA GLU A 16 2.74 -3.98 -2.55
C GLU A 16 2.74 -2.88 -1.48
N HIS A 17 1.61 -2.67 -0.78
CA HIS A 17 1.53 -1.74 0.33
C HIS A 17 2.42 -2.14 1.52
N ARG A 18 2.52 -3.44 1.84
CA ARG A 18 3.40 -3.96 2.89
C ARG A 18 4.88 -3.82 2.48
N ASP A 19 5.20 -4.10 1.22
CA ASP A 19 6.55 -3.95 0.68
C ASP A 19 7.02 -2.48 0.73
N LEU A 20 6.14 -1.54 0.39
CA LEU A 20 6.42 -0.11 0.54
C LEU A 20 6.66 0.28 1.99
N ASP A 21 5.97 -0.34 2.94
CA ASP A 21 6.18 -0.05 4.36
C ASP A 21 7.56 -0.51 4.83
N ALA A 22 7.95 -1.73 4.44
CA ALA A 22 9.29 -2.25 4.71
C ALA A 22 10.38 -1.37 4.07
N ALA A 23 10.17 -0.91 2.84
CA ALA A 23 11.12 0.00 2.16
C ALA A 23 11.24 1.36 2.87
N ILE A 24 10.13 1.93 3.36
CA ILE A 24 10.14 3.18 4.13
C ILE A 24 10.89 2.98 5.47
N ALA A 25 10.65 1.86 6.16
CA ALA A 25 11.32 1.54 7.41
C ALA A 25 12.84 1.41 7.19
N ALA A 26 13.25 0.60 6.20
CA ALA A 26 14.66 0.41 5.86
C ALA A 26 15.37 1.72 5.48
N LEU A 27 14.72 2.61 4.71
CA LEU A 27 15.28 3.92 4.38
C LEU A 27 15.36 4.87 5.58
N SER A 28 14.41 4.77 6.50
CA SER A 28 14.43 5.56 7.73
C SER A 28 15.57 5.11 8.65
N GLU A 29 15.73 3.80 8.82
CA GLU A 29 16.80 3.19 9.63
C GLU A 29 18.19 3.42 9.02
N ALA A 30 18.34 3.30 7.69
CA ALA A 30 19.58 3.61 6.99
C ALA A 30 19.99 5.09 7.13
N GLY A 31 19.01 5.97 7.35
CA GLY A 31 19.19 7.39 7.54
C GLY A 31 19.77 7.80 8.90
N ASP A 32 19.73 6.94 9.92
CA ASP A 32 20.21 7.27 11.28
C ASP A 32 21.74 7.46 11.37
N GLY A 33 22.49 7.14 10.31
CA GLY A 33 23.95 7.34 10.22
C GLY A 33 24.41 8.40 9.20
N GLY A 34 23.50 9.13 8.54
CA GLY A 34 23.86 10.03 7.43
C GLY A 34 22.73 10.98 6.98
N PHE A 35 22.82 11.49 5.74
CA PHE A 35 21.81 12.41 5.19
C PHE A 35 20.56 11.61 4.77
N VAL A 36 19.48 11.71 5.55
CA VAL A 36 18.18 11.09 5.22
C VAL A 36 17.64 11.69 3.91
N ASP A 37 17.40 10.87 2.90
CA ASP A 37 16.68 11.31 1.68
C ASP A 37 15.18 11.44 1.98
N GLN A 38 14.84 12.54 2.66
CA GLN A 38 13.47 12.87 3.04
C GLN A 38 12.54 12.98 1.82
N LEU A 39 13.06 13.36 0.65
CA LEU A 39 12.29 13.44 -0.58
C LEU A 39 11.92 12.03 -1.08
N GLN A 40 12.84 11.08 -1.02
CA GLN A 40 12.57 9.69 -1.35
C GLN A 40 11.52 9.09 -0.41
N ILE A 41 11.66 9.31 0.91
CA ILE A 41 10.67 8.86 1.91
C ILE A 41 9.29 9.49 1.63
N ALA A 42 9.23 10.78 1.32
CA ALA A 42 7.98 11.46 1.00
C ALA A 42 7.30 10.88 -0.24
N ARG A 43 8.06 10.54 -1.29
CA ARG A 43 7.54 9.89 -2.51
C ARG A 43 6.97 8.51 -2.21
N LEU A 44 7.66 7.71 -1.39
CA LEU A 44 7.19 6.37 -1.01
C LEU A 44 5.92 6.45 -0.15
N LYS A 45 5.86 7.36 0.82
CA LYS A 45 4.65 7.61 1.63
C LYS A 45 3.46 8.02 0.76
N LYS A 46 3.68 8.89 -0.24
CA LYS A 46 2.63 9.27 -1.20
C LYS A 46 2.13 8.07 -2.01
N ARG A 47 3.03 7.21 -2.50
CA ARG A 47 2.64 5.98 -3.21
C ARG A 47 1.89 5.01 -2.29
N LYS A 48 2.33 4.85 -1.04
CA LYS A 48 1.65 4.04 -0.02
C LYS A 48 0.22 4.53 0.22
N LEU A 49 0.01 5.85 0.34
CA LEU A 49 -1.32 6.44 0.49
C LEU A 49 -2.22 6.11 -0.71
N GLN A 50 -1.72 6.27 -1.93
CA GLN A 50 -2.48 5.93 -3.14
C GLN A 50 -2.85 4.43 -3.21
N LEU A 51 -1.99 3.53 -2.75
CA LEU A 51 -2.32 2.11 -2.65
C LEU A 51 -3.41 1.86 -1.61
N LYS A 52 -3.32 2.51 -0.44
CA LYS A 52 -4.36 2.43 0.59
C LYS A 52 -5.72 2.88 0.04
N ASP A 53 -5.78 4.00 -0.66
CA ASP A 53 -7.02 4.51 -1.25
C ASP A 53 -7.61 3.51 -2.26
N ARG A 54 -6.76 2.90 -3.10
CA ARG A 54 -7.18 1.85 -4.06
C ARG A 54 -7.66 0.58 -3.37
N ILE A 55 -7.01 0.18 -2.28
CA ILE A 55 -7.43 -0.95 -1.44
C ILE A 55 -8.83 -0.69 -0.90
N SER A 56 -9.06 0.48 -0.30
CA SER A 56 -10.38 0.85 0.24
C SER A 56 -11.46 0.83 -0.84
N VAL A 57 -11.20 1.37 -2.03
CA VAL A 57 -12.16 1.28 -3.14
C VAL A 57 -12.51 -0.17 -3.49
N ILE A 58 -11.53 -1.07 -3.56
CA ILE A 58 -11.80 -2.48 -3.88
C ILE A 58 -12.51 -3.19 -2.73
N GLU A 59 -12.16 -2.90 -1.48
CA GLU A 59 -12.86 -3.39 -0.29
C GLU A 59 -14.30 -2.93 -0.28
N ASP A 60 -14.58 -1.65 -0.55
CA ASP A 60 -15.93 -1.09 -0.65
C ASP A 60 -16.76 -1.73 -1.79
N ASN A 61 -16.11 -2.20 -2.86
CA ASN A 61 -16.79 -2.95 -3.93
C ASN A 61 -17.03 -4.42 -3.58
N LEU A 62 -16.29 -4.98 -2.63
CA LEU A 62 -16.44 -6.36 -2.14
C LEU A 62 -17.34 -6.46 -0.89
N ILE A 63 -17.43 -5.39 -0.09
CA ILE A 63 -18.32 -5.29 1.09
C ILE A 63 -19.82 -5.55 0.78
N PRO A 64 -20.39 -5.22 -0.40
CA PRO A 64 -21.78 -5.56 -0.72
C PRO A 64 -22.09 -7.04 -0.56
N ASP A 65 -21.12 -7.93 -0.82
CA ASP A 65 -21.24 -9.39 -0.71
C ASP A 65 -21.01 -9.94 0.71
N ILE A 66 -20.49 -9.13 1.65
CA ILE A 66 -20.16 -9.58 3.01
C ILE A 66 -21.35 -9.40 3.97
N ILE A 67 -22.35 -8.59 3.59
CA ILE A 67 -23.54 -8.26 4.40
C ILE A 67 -24.86 -8.73 3.72
N ALA A 68 -24.79 -9.33 2.54
CA ALA A 68 -25.95 -9.86 1.79
C ALA A 68 -26.28 -11.32 2.14
#